data_AF-A0A182XYJ3-F1
#
_entry.id   AF-A0A182XYJ3-F1
#
_cell.length_a   1.000
_cell.length_b   1.000
_cell.length_c   1.000
_cell.angle_alpha   90.00
_cell.angle_beta   90.00
_cell.angle_gamma   90.00
#
_symmetry.space_group_name_H-M   'P 1'
#
loop_
_entity.id
_entity.type
_entity.pdbx_description
1 polymer ?
#
loop_
_entity_poly.entity_id
_entity_poly.type
_entity_poly.pdbx_seq_one_letter_code
_entity_poly.pdbx_strand_id
1 'polypeptide(L)'
;MWLKRHRRYSVTSNRRRRNKLSVTLCNLGVGATFGESILHDLPRDSTVVTKTTCELLRVEQQDFRLIFEVGGKFIRKCAPGTELVEWLLNLSPIVHTRTQAAGMWQALLEEGVLCHVAKEQPFKDKCFLYRFKSDEDGTAGGAPTSDDVNHANEHIREALPALLHRGPDATLRMILRKPSHERTQEELELVYEELLHIAALSHLSTSIKRELASIIVFEAHAHAGTVYWDKFN
;
A
#
# COMPACT_ATOMS: atom_id res chain seq x y z
N MET A 1 -17.90 -12.27 6.10
CA MET A 1 -18.21 -11.18 5.15
C MET A 1 -19.17 -11.69 4.09
N TRP A 2 -20.03 -10.85 3.51
CA TRP A 2 -20.92 -11.25 2.42
C TRP A 2 -20.62 -10.42 1.17
N LEU A 3 -20.35 -11.09 0.05
CA LEU A 3 -20.14 -10.49 -1.27
C LEU A 3 -21.30 -10.87 -2.19
N LYS A 4 -21.79 -9.94 -3.00
CA LYS A 4 -23.03 -10.13 -3.73
C LYS A 4 -22.81 -10.33 -5.21
N ARG A 5 -23.36 -11.42 -5.73
CA ARG A 5 -23.26 -11.78 -7.16
C ARG A 5 -24.28 -11.03 -8.02
N HIS A 6 -25.58 -10.91 -7.65
CA HIS A 6 -26.63 -10.17 -8.41
C HIS A 6 -27.85 -9.61 -7.58
N ARG A 7 -28.52 -8.54 -8.09
CA ARG A 7 -29.78 -7.79 -7.69
C ARG A 7 -29.98 -7.07 -6.31
N ARG A 8 -30.51 -5.82 -6.28
CA ARG A 8 -30.64 -4.84 -5.14
C ARG A 8 -31.20 -5.33 -3.76
N TYR A 9 -30.71 -4.79 -2.63
CA TYR A 9 -31.19 -4.99 -1.23
C TYR A 9 -31.38 -3.67 -0.46
N SER A 10 -31.83 -3.71 0.81
CA SER A 10 -31.89 -2.54 1.72
C SER A 10 -31.36 -2.81 3.12
N VAL A 11 -30.59 -1.87 3.66
CA VAL A 11 -30.12 -1.87 5.05
C VAL A 11 -31.03 -1.00 5.88
N THR A 12 -31.45 -1.53 7.02
CA THR A 12 -32.22 -0.83 8.05
C THR A 12 -31.41 -0.81 9.34
N SER A 13 -31.13 0.37 9.90
CA SER A 13 -30.50 0.46 11.23
C SER A 13 -31.55 0.63 12.31
N ASN A 14 -31.27 0.09 13.50
CA ASN A 14 -32.11 0.24 14.67
C ASN A 14 -31.33 1.02 15.73
N ARG A 15 -31.65 2.30 15.93
CA ARG A 15 -31.07 3.09 17.02
C ARG A 15 -31.66 2.58 18.33
N ARG A 16 -30.84 1.96 19.19
CA ARG A 16 -31.24 1.53 20.54
C ARG A 16 -31.58 2.74 21.42
N ARG A 17 -32.82 3.25 21.35
CA ARG A 17 -33.55 3.83 22.48
C ARG A 17 -35.05 3.58 22.28
N ARG A 18 -35.72 3.19 23.37
CA ARG A 18 -37.16 2.92 23.55
C ARG A 18 -38.08 3.62 22.51
N ASN A 19 -38.41 2.90 21.43
CA ASN A 19 -39.56 3.02 20.50
C ASN A 19 -39.10 2.57 19.09
N LYS A 20 -39.36 1.29 18.76
CA LYS A 20 -38.85 0.62 17.56
C LYS A 20 -39.59 1.06 16.29
N LEU A 21 -39.05 2.03 15.57
CA LEU A 21 -39.30 2.20 14.13
C LEU A 21 -38.00 1.89 13.39
N SER A 22 -37.97 0.78 12.64
CA SER A 22 -36.84 0.46 11.78
C SER A 22 -36.83 1.40 10.57
N VAL A 23 -35.81 2.23 10.44
CA VAL A 23 -35.66 3.14 9.30
C VAL A 23 -34.68 2.53 8.29
N THR A 24 -35.06 2.55 7.00
CA THR A 24 -34.15 2.13 5.93
C THR A 24 -33.07 3.20 5.76
N LEU A 25 -31.80 2.83 6.00
CA LEU A 25 -30.67 3.73 5.82
C LEU A 25 -30.25 3.84 4.36
N CYS A 26 -30.12 2.71 3.66
CA CYS A 26 -29.64 2.68 2.29
C CYS A 26 -30.07 1.42 1.53
N ASN A 27 -29.93 1.42 0.20
CA ASN A 27 -30.16 0.25 -0.64
C ASN A 27 -28.84 -0.31 -1.19
N LEU A 28 -28.54 -1.56 -0.85
CA LEU A 28 -27.42 -2.38 -1.29
C LEU A 28 -27.44 -2.77 -2.80
N GLY A 29 -26.51 -2.26 -3.64
CA GLY A 29 -26.35 -2.62 -5.06
C GLY A 29 -25.64 -3.95 -5.32
N VAL A 30 -25.58 -4.44 -6.57
CA VAL A 30 -24.68 -5.55 -6.96
C VAL A 30 -23.23 -5.11 -6.75
N GLY A 31 -22.33 -6.00 -6.33
CA GLY A 31 -20.94 -5.65 -6.02
C GLY A 31 -20.72 -5.01 -4.65
N ALA A 32 -21.78 -4.58 -3.94
CA ALA A 32 -21.65 -4.05 -2.59
C ALA A 32 -21.35 -5.14 -1.57
N THR A 33 -20.42 -4.86 -0.65
CA THR A 33 -20.02 -5.71 0.47
C THR A 33 -20.65 -5.22 1.78
N PHE A 34 -20.88 -6.14 2.73
CA PHE A 34 -21.39 -5.79 4.06
C PHE A 34 -21.06 -6.86 5.11
N GLY A 35 -21.18 -6.49 6.39
CA GLY A 35 -20.96 -7.38 7.53
C GLY A 35 -19.49 -7.58 7.90
N GLU A 36 -18.65 -6.60 7.57
CA GLU A 36 -17.23 -6.56 7.98
C GLU A 36 -17.06 -6.35 9.48
N SER A 37 -18.09 -5.91 10.21
CA SER A 37 -18.07 -5.83 11.69
C SER A 37 -17.74 -7.17 12.37
N ILE A 38 -18.02 -8.29 11.70
CA ILE A 38 -17.64 -9.63 12.15
C ILE A 38 -16.12 -9.83 12.22
N LEU A 39 -15.32 -8.98 11.56
CA LEU A 39 -13.86 -9.01 11.62
C LEU A 39 -13.29 -8.46 12.91
N HIS A 40 -14.07 -7.62 13.58
CA HIS A 40 -13.62 -6.87 14.74
C HIS A 40 -14.30 -7.35 16.03
N ASP A 41 -15.00 -8.48 15.98
CA ASP A 41 -15.90 -8.97 17.04
C ASP A 41 -16.88 -7.90 17.54
N LEU A 42 -17.20 -6.94 16.67
CA LEU A 42 -18.16 -5.90 16.97
C LEU A 42 -19.58 -6.44 16.75
N PRO A 43 -20.51 -6.15 17.67
CA PRO A 43 -21.91 -6.48 17.46
C PRO A 43 -22.42 -5.76 16.21
N ARG A 44 -23.32 -6.41 15.46
CA ARG A 44 -23.95 -5.78 14.29
C ARG A 44 -24.76 -4.57 14.76
N ASP A 45 -24.45 -3.40 14.22
CA ASP A 45 -25.11 -2.12 14.47
C ASP A 45 -26.32 -1.87 13.55
N SER A 46 -26.54 -2.77 12.60
CA SER A 46 -27.50 -2.65 11.52
C SER A 46 -28.10 -4.02 11.16
N THR A 47 -29.37 -3.99 10.74
CA THR A 47 -30.10 -5.17 10.25
C THR A 47 -30.20 -5.08 8.74
N VAL A 48 -29.68 -6.08 8.04
CA VAL A 48 -29.80 -6.20 6.58
C VAL A 48 -30.99 -7.09 6.26
N VAL A 49 -31.91 -6.59 5.43
CA VAL A 49 -33.11 -7.34 5.01
C VAL A 49 -33.12 -7.47 3.49
N THR A 50 -33.34 -8.69 3.00
CA THR A 50 -33.48 -8.95 1.57
C THR A 50 -34.83 -8.41 1.07
N LYS A 51 -34.80 -7.54 0.05
CA LYS A 51 -36.02 -6.97 -0.57
C LYS A 51 -36.58 -7.84 -1.70
N THR A 52 -35.75 -8.69 -2.28
CA THR A 52 -36.09 -9.60 -3.36
C THR A 52 -35.34 -10.92 -3.15
N THR A 53 -35.68 -11.95 -3.91
CA THR A 53 -34.82 -13.13 -4.07
C THR A 53 -33.42 -12.68 -4.52
N CYS A 54 -32.39 -13.20 -3.86
CA CYS A 54 -31.00 -12.82 -4.13
C CYS A 54 -30.03 -13.95 -3.82
N GLU A 55 -28.86 -13.88 -4.45
CA GLU A 55 -27.76 -14.83 -4.30
C GLU A 55 -26.58 -14.12 -3.63
N LEU A 56 -26.06 -14.73 -2.57
CA LEU A 56 -24.98 -14.18 -1.77
C LEU A 56 -23.81 -15.16 -1.73
N LEU A 57 -22.60 -14.63 -1.90
CA LEU A 57 -21.37 -15.31 -1.55
C LEU A 57 -21.11 -15.00 -0.07
N ARG A 58 -21.13 -16.03 0.76
CA ARG A 58 -20.82 -15.93 2.19
C ARG A 58 -19.40 -16.41 2.41
N VAL A 59 -18.59 -15.60 3.07
CA VAL A 59 -17.34 -16.07 3.67
C VAL A 59 -17.58 -16.20 5.17
N GLU A 60 -17.34 -17.40 5.70
CA GLU A 60 -17.45 -17.66 7.13
C GLU A 60 -16.47 -16.78 7.91
N GLN A 61 -16.80 -16.49 9.18
CA GLN A 61 -15.89 -15.70 10.00
C GLN A 61 -14.54 -16.40 10.11
N GLN A 62 -14.51 -17.72 10.37
CA GLN A 62 -13.26 -18.47 10.52
C GLN A 62 -12.42 -18.45 9.24
N ASP A 63 -13.01 -18.70 8.08
CA ASP A 63 -12.29 -18.66 6.80
C ASP A 63 -11.78 -17.26 6.46
N PHE A 64 -12.62 -16.25 6.69
CA PHE A 64 -12.21 -14.87 6.48
C PHE A 64 -11.10 -14.47 7.45
N ARG A 65 -11.14 -15.00 8.68
CA ARG A 65 -10.11 -14.77 9.68
C ARG A 65 -8.77 -15.36 9.23
N LEU A 66 -8.76 -16.59 8.72
CA LEU A 66 -7.57 -17.24 8.18
C LEU A 66 -6.91 -16.46 7.04
N ILE A 67 -7.71 -15.79 6.20
CA ILE A 67 -7.19 -14.93 5.11
C ILE A 67 -6.44 -13.70 5.67
N PHE A 68 -6.85 -13.17 6.81
CA PHE A 68 -6.30 -11.96 7.43
C PHE A 68 -5.41 -12.25 8.66
N GLU A 69 -5.11 -13.52 8.91
CA GLU A 69 -4.32 -14.00 10.04
C GLU A 69 -2.94 -14.46 9.54
N VAL A 70 -1.90 -13.66 9.83
CA VAL A 70 -0.51 -14.09 9.64
C VAL A 70 0.08 -14.35 11.02
N GLY A 71 0.47 -15.60 11.27
CA GLY A 71 1.09 -15.99 12.55
C GLY A 71 0.14 -15.97 13.76
N GLY A 72 -1.17 -16.23 13.57
CA GLY A 72 -2.13 -16.37 14.67
C GLY A 72 -2.69 -15.05 15.22
N LYS A 73 -2.54 -13.93 14.48
CA LYS A 73 -3.03 -12.60 14.87
C LYS A 73 -3.76 -11.89 13.74
N PHE A 74 -4.91 -11.28 14.05
CA PHE A 74 -5.60 -10.36 13.14
C PHE A 74 -4.72 -9.18 12.78
N ILE A 75 -4.47 -9.03 11.49
CA ILE A 75 -3.80 -7.84 10.98
C ILE A 75 -4.87 -6.75 10.82
N ARG A 76 -5.06 -5.93 11.85
CA ARG A 76 -5.85 -4.70 11.73
C ARG A 76 -5.10 -3.66 10.91
N LYS A 77 -5.87 -2.78 10.25
CA LYS A 77 -5.40 -1.56 9.58
C LYS A 77 -4.24 -1.81 8.60
N CYS A 78 -4.46 -2.76 7.69
CA CYS A 78 -3.53 -3.06 6.61
C CYS A 78 -4.24 -2.96 5.26
N ALA A 79 -3.47 -2.76 4.21
CA ALA A 79 -3.95 -2.80 2.84
C ALA A 79 -3.01 -3.65 1.97
N PRO A 80 -3.54 -4.36 0.95
CA PRO A 80 -2.70 -5.03 -0.01
C PRO A 80 -1.96 -4.02 -0.89
N GLY A 81 -0.74 -4.36 -1.30
CA GLY A 81 0.09 -3.50 -2.16
C GLY A 81 -0.61 -3.05 -3.44
N THR A 82 -1.42 -3.93 -4.05
CA THR A 82 -2.23 -3.62 -5.22
C THR A 82 -3.25 -2.51 -5.00
N GLU A 83 -3.89 -2.47 -3.83
CA GLU A 83 -4.85 -1.40 -3.48
C GLU A 83 -4.14 -0.10 -3.13
N LEU A 84 -2.98 -0.17 -2.48
CA LEU A 84 -2.14 1.01 -2.21
C LEU A 84 -1.69 1.68 -3.51
N VAL A 85 -1.26 0.90 -4.50
CA VAL A 85 -0.90 1.40 -5.84
C VAL A 85 -2.11 2.01 -6.52
N GLU A 86 -3.24 1.31 -6.51
CA GLU A 86 -4.49 1.79 -7.10
C GLU A 86 -4.98 3.09 -6.46
N TRP A 87 -4.83 3.21 -5.15
CA TRP A 87 -5.16 4.43 -4.41
C TRP A 87 -4.31 5.62 -4.84
N LEU A 88 -2.98 5.46 -4.98
CA LEU A 88 -2.11 6.56 -5.45
C LEU A 88 -2.46 7.03 -6.87
N LEU A 89 -2.77 6.10 -7.77
CA LEU A 89 -3.17 6.40 -9.14
C LEU A 89 -4.49 7.19 -9.19
N ASN A 90 -5.45 6.84 -8.32
CA ASN A 90 -6.74 7.52 -8.26
C ASN A 90 -6.70 8.83 -7.44
N LEU A 91 -5.70 9.00 -6.58
CA LEU A 91 -5.55 10.17 -5.73
C LEU A 91 -5.13 11.41 -6.52
N SER A 92 -4.19 11.26 -7.46
CA SER A 92 -3.63 12.39 -8.20
C SER A 92 -3.16 12.00 -9.60
N PRO A 93 -3.48 12.80 -10.63
CA PRO A 93 -3.11 12.50 -12.02
C PRO A 93 -1.61 12.61 -12.30
N ILE A 94 -0.79 13.10 -11.36
CA ILE A 94 0.67 13.18 -11.53
C ILE A 94 1.36 11.81 -11.52
N VAL A 95 0.66 10.78 -11.01
CA VAL A 95 1.15 9.41 -10.97
C VAL A 95 0.54 8.68 -12.17
N HIS A 96 1.37 8.34 -13.16
CA HIS A 96 0.90 7.87 -14.46
C HIS A 96 0.97 6.34 -14.59
N THR A 97 1.84 5.69 -13.81
CA THR A 97 2.09 4.25 -13.93
C THR A 97 2.11 3.55 -12.58
N ARG A 98 1.77 2.26 -12.58
CA ARG A 98 1.88 1.41 -11.38
C ARG A 98 3.31 1.33 -10.86
N THR A 99 4.30 1.36 -11.76
CA THR A 99 5.73 1.38 -11.41
C THR A 99 6.11 2.65 -10.63
N GLN A 100 5.64 3.83 -11.07
CA GLN A 100 5.85 5.07 -10.34
C GLN A 100 5.24 5.00 -8.94
N ALA A 101 3.98 4.57 -8.85
CA ALA A 101 3.29 4.39 -7.56
C ALA A 101 4.03 3.39 -6.65
N ALA A 102 4.52 2.27 -7.20
CA ALA A 102 5.30 1.29 -6.45
C ALA A 102 6.62 1.87 -5.92
N GLY A 103 7.32 2.69 -6.72
CA GLY A 103 8.53 3.41 -6.29
C GLY A 103 8.24 4.41 -5.17
N MET A 104 7.13 5.14 -5.25
CA MET A 104 6.66 6.03 -4.17
C MET A 104 6.40 5.26 -2.87
N TRP A 105 5.74 4.10 -2.94
CA TRP A 105 5.53 3.25 -1.77
C TRP A 105 6.82 2.64 -1.23
N GLN A 106 7.75 2.25 -2.11
CA GLN A 106 9.08 1.79 -1.73
C GLN A 106 9.82 2.87 -0.92
N ALA A 107 9.76 4.14 -1.33
CA ALA A 107 10.37 5.24 -0.59
C ALA A 107 9.78 5.38 0.82
N LEU A 108 8.45 5.28 0.99
CA LEU A 108 7.82 5.34 2.32
C LEU A 108 8.16 4.14 3.21
N LEU A 109 8.34 2.98 2.60
CA LEU A 109 8.67 1.76 3.31
C LEU A 109 10.14 1.72 3.77
N GLU A 110 11.07 2.32 3.02
CA GLU A 110 12.46 2.48 3.45
C GLU A 110 12.63 3.49 4.59
N GLU A 111 11.78 4.54 4.62
CA GLU A 111 11.71 5.48 5.75
C GLU A 111 11.00 4.90 6.98
N GLY A 112 10.46 3.68 6.89
CA GLY A 112 9.74 3.02 7.97
C GLY A 112 8.38 3.65 8.29
N VAL A 113 7.80 4.45 7.39
CA VAL A 113 6.43 4.98 7.50
C VAL A 113 5.42 3.88 7.20
N LEU A 114 5.75 3.02 6.22
CA LEU A 114 5.00 1.83 5.84
C LEU A 114 5.84 0.58 6.15
N CYS A 115 5.20 -0.50 6.58
CA CYS A 115 5.87 -1.77 6.85
C CYS A 115 5.11 -2.92 6.16
N HIS A 116 5.84 -3.84 5.54
CA HIS A 116 5.26 -5.15 5.20
C HIS A 116 4.90 -5.89 6.49
N VAL A 117 3.76 -6.57 6.53
CA VAL A 117 3.30 -7.20 7.77
C VAL A 117 4.21 -8.35 8.21
N ALA A 118 4.73 -9.14 7.26
CA ALA A 118 5.75 -10.14 7.53
C ALA A 118 7.18 -9.55 7.66
N LYS A 119 7.31 -8.21 7.68
CA LYS A 119 8.59 -7.47 7.70
C LYS A 119 9.55 -7.82 6.54
N GLU A 120 8.99 -8.34 5.44
CA GLU A 120 9.73 -8.57 4.20
C GLU A 120 9.99 -7.27 3.44
N GLN A 121 11.11 -7.24 2.73
CA GLN A 121 11.47 -6.19 1.80
C GLN A 121 11.79 -6.81 0.44
N PRO A 122 11.52 -6.14 -0.68
CA PRO A 122 10.99 -4.78 -0.84
C PRO A 122 9.44 -4.69 -0.99
N PHE A 123 8.91 -3.48 -1.23
CA PHE A 123 7.52 -3.26 -1.65
C PHE A 123 7.22 -3.99 -2.97
N LYS A 124 6.00 -4.53 -3.07
CA LYS A 124 5.51 -5.33 -4.18
C LYS A 124 4.07 -4.93 -4.48
N ASP A 125 3.79 -4.57 -5.73
CA ASP A 125 2.45 -4.40 -6.29
C ASP A 125 1.76 -5.76 -6.49
N LYS A 126 1.47 -6.43 -5.36
CA LYS A 126 0.86 -7.75 -5.26
C LYS A 126 -0.06 -7.77 -4.04
N CYS A 127 -0.78 -8.87 -3.84
CA CYS A 127 -1.65 -9.08 -2.68
C CYS A 127 -0.89 -9.37 -1.36
N PHE A 128 0.23 -8.67 -1.15
CA PHE A 128 0.97 -8.66 0.11
C PHE A 128 0.47 -7.53 0.99
N LEU A 129 0.34 -7.78 2.29
CA LEU A 129 -0.23 -6.82 3.24
C LEU A 129 0.84 -5.88 3.79
N TYR A 130 0.51 -4.60 3.77
CA TYR A 130 1.31 -3.53 4.36
C TYR A 130 0.49 -2.79 5.41
N ARG A 131 1.17 -2.24 6.41
CA ARG A 131 0.59 -1.47 7.52
C ARG A 131 1.40 -0.21 7.75
N PHE A 132 0.71 0.92 8.00
CA PHE A 132 1.36 2.15 8.42
C PHE A 132 1.88 2.03 9.86
N LYS A 133 3.06 2.57 10.14
CA LYS A 133 3.69 2.50 11.47
C LYS A 133 2.78 3.06 12.57
N SER A 134 2.05 4.14 12.30
CA SER A 134 1.08 4.74 13.23
C SER A 134 0.01 3.76 13.72
N ASP A 135 -0.31 2.73 12.91
CA ASP A 135 -1.31 1.72 13.22
C ASP A 135 -0.76 0.49 13.95
N GLU A 136 0.56 0.38 14.11
CA GLU A 136 1.22 -0.72 14.84
C GLU A 136 1.06 -0.56 16.37
N ASP A 137 1.13 0.67 16.87
CA ASP A 137 1.24 0.93 18.32
C ASP A 137 -0.10 0.92 19.09
N GLY A 138 -1.24 0.75 18.41
CA GLY A 138 -2.56 0.80 19.05
C GLY A 138 -2.94 2.17 19.65
N THR A 139 -2.01 3.14 19.60
CA THR A 139 -2.14 4.55 20.02
C THR A 139 -2.74 5.45 18.96
N ALA A 140 -2.96 4.95 17.73
CA ALA A 140 -3.71 5.67 16.70
C ALA A 140 -5.17 5.85 17.16
N GLY A 141 -5.40 6.97 17.84
CA GLY A 141 -6.67 7.38 18.40
C GLY A 141 -7.72 7.52 17.31
N GLY A 142 -8.82 6.79 17.47
CA GLY A 142 -10.05 6.99 16.71
C GLY A 142 -9.92 6.92 15.18
N ALA A 143 -11.02 7.24 14.51
CA ALA A 143 -10.96 7.64 13.12
C ALA A 143 -10.38 9.07 13.06
N PRO A 144 -9.65 9.44 11.99
CA PRO A 144 -9.15 10.80 11.82
C PRO A 144 -10.31 11.81 11.91
N THR A 145 -10.07 12.93 12.58
CA THR A 145 -11.07 14.00 12.72
C THR A 145 -11.22 14.75 11.38
N SER A 146 -12.27 15.56 11.26
CA SER A 146 -12.44 16.40 10.06
C SER A 146 -11.28 17.36 9.86
N ASP A 147 -10.70 17.86 10.95
CA ASP A 147 -9.58 18.80 10.90
C ASP A 147 -8.31 18.11 10.42
N ASP A 148 -8.05 16.87 10.86
CA ASP A 148 -6.92 16.06 10.37
C ASP A 148 -7.02 15.82 8.86
N VAL A 149 -8.23 15.52 8.36
CA VAL A 149 -8.46 15.28 6.93
C VAL A 149 -8.27 16.57 6.13
N ASN A 150 -8.78 17.70 6.62
CA ASN A 150 -8.61 18.99 5.95
C ASN A 150 -7.13 19.39 5.87
N HIS A 151 -6.41 19.27 6.98
CA HIS A 151 -4.97 19.53 7.03
C HIS A 151 -4.20 18.60 6.07
N ALA A 152 -4.51 17.29 6.06
CA ALA A 152 -3.90 16.36 5.11
C ALA A 152 -4.15 16.77 3.65
N ASN A 153 -5.38 17.18 3.31
CA ASN A 153 -5.73 17.63 1.96
C ASN A 153 -5.00 18.91 1.53
N GLU A 154 -4.67 19.81 2.45
CA GLU A 154 -3.89 21.01 2.13
C GLU A 154 -2.43 20.67 1.81
N HIS A 155 -1.81 19.78 2.59
CA HIS A 155 -0.41 19.40 2.43
C HIS A 155 -0.16 18.36 1.32
N ILE A 156 -1.18 17.62 0.89
CA ILE A 156 -1.02 16.54 -0.10
C ILE A 156 -0.50 17.05 -1.45
N ARG A 157 -0.78 18.30 -1.79
CA ARG A 157 -0.33 18.95 -3.03
C ARG A 157 1.19 19.12 -3.11
N GLU A 158 1.85 19.29 -1.98
CA GLU A 158 3.31 19.43 -1.89
C GLU A 158 3.99 18.09 -1.60
N ALA A 159 3.35 17.26 -0.76
CA ALA A 159 3.89 15.96 -0.37
C ALA A 159 3.96 14.97 -1.53
N LEU A 160 2.97 14.97 -2.43
CA LEU A 160 2.92 14.02 -3.55
C LEU A 160 4.05 14.23 -4.57
N PRO A 161 4.32 15.45 -5.08
CA PRO A 161 5.48 15.68 -5.94
C PRO A 161 6.81 15.33 -5.27
N ALA A 162 6.98 15.69 -4.00
CA ALA A 162 8.19 15.33 -3.25
C ALA A 162 8.36 13.81 -3.17
N LEU A 163 7.29 13.07 -2.90
CA LEU A 163 7.32 11.61 -2.87
C LEU A 163 7.58 11.00 -4.26
N LEU A 164 6.97 11.56 -5.31
CA LEU A 164 7.19 11.15 -6.69
C LEU A 164 8.66 11.31 -7.09
N HIS A 165 9.31 12.41 -6.69
CA HIS A 165 10.75 12.63 -6.92
C HIS A 165 11.65 11.65 -6.16
N ARG A 166 11.22 11.13 -5.00
CA ARG A 166 11.98 10.14 -4.21
C ARG A 166 11.81 8.71 -4.71
N GLY A 167 10.75 8.43 -5.48
CA GLY A 167 10.41 7.09 -5.95
C GLY A 167 11.51 6.43 -6.83
N PRO A 168 12.06 7.14 -7.83
CA PRO A 168 13.11 6.57 -8.69
C PRO A 168 14.39 6.15 -7.94
N ASP A 169 14.91 6.99 -7.05
CA ASP A 169 16.07 6.64 -6.21
C ASP A 169 15.81 5.41 -5.31
N ALA A 170 14.63 5.35 -4.69
CA ALA A 170 14.24 4.19 -3.88
C ALA A 170 14.13 2.91 -4.73
N THR A 171 13.62 3.05 -5.96
CA THR A 171 13.53 1.95 -6.94
C THR A 171 14.92 1.49 -7.40
N LEU A 172 15.83 2.42 -7.66
CA LEU A 172 17.23 2.14 -7.99
C LEU A 172 17.90 1.32 -6.88
N ARG A 173 17.85 1.81 -5.63
CA ARG A 173 18.43 1.11 -4.47
C ARG A 173 17.79 -0.25 -4.24
N MET A 174 16.49 -0.39 -4.48
CA MET A 174 15.80 -1.68 -4.43
C MET A 174 16.34 -2.67 -5.47
N ILE A 175 16.45 -2.24 -6.74
CA ILE A 175 16.91 -3.11 -7.84
C ILE A 175 18.39 -3.48 -7.66
N LEU A 176 19.24 -2.52 -7.30
CA LEU A 176 20.69 -2.75 -7.21
C LEU A 176 21.11 -3.64 -6.02
N ARG A 177 20.21 -3.90 -5.06
CA ARG A 177 20.41 -4.93 -4.03
C ARG A 177 20.31 -6.35 -4.59
N LYS A 178 19.77 -6.54 -5.79
CA LYS A 178 19.79 -7.83 -6.49
C LYS A 178 21.15 -8.06 -7.19
N PRO A 179 21.64 -9.31 -7.25
CA PRO A 179 22.71 -9.69 -8.15
C PRO A 179 22.39 -9.27 -9.60
N SER A 180 23.41 -8.87 -10.36
CA SER A 180 23.24 -8.39 -11.74
C SER A 180 22.51 -9.39 -12.66
N HIS A 181 22.73 -10.70 -12.46
CA HIS A 181 22.11 -11.77 -13.25
C HIS A 181 20.65 -12.07 -12.89
N GLU A 182 20.11 -11.48 -11.83
CA GLU A 182 18.71 -11.64 -11.39
C GLU A 182 17.82 -10.45 -11.77
N ARG A 183 18.38 -9.41 -12.41
CA ARG A 183 17.66 -8.20 -12.80
C ARG A 183 16.89 -8.44 -14.11
N THR A 184 15.63 -8.05 -14.15
CA THR A 184 14.83 -8.14 -15.39
C THR A 184 15.15 -7.01 -16.36
N GLN A 185 14.76 -7.14 -17.63
CA GLN A 185 14.99 -6.10 -18.63
C GLN A 185 14.31 -4.78 -18.26
N GLU A 186 13.12 -4.84 -17.67
CA GLU A 186 12.38 -3.68 -17.19
C GLU A 186 13.13 -2.99 -16.04
N GLU A 187 13.72 -3.78 -15.14
CA GLU A 187 14.53 -3.25 -14.03
C GLU A 187 15.82 -2.58 -14.53
N LEU A 188 16.46 -3.15 -15.55
CA LEU A 188 17.64 -2.53 -16.16
C LEU A 188 17.32 -1.19 -16.83
N GLU A 189 16.14 -1.03 -17.42
CA GLU A 189 15.72 0.25 -17.99
C GLU A 189 15.52 1.29 -16.88
N LEU A 190 14.89 0.92 -15.75
CA LEU A 190 14.74 1.82 -14.59
C LEU A 190 16.09 2.24 -14.00
N VAL A 191 17.05 1.33 -13.91
CA VAL A 191 18.41 1.65 -13.49
C VAL A 191 19.04 2.64 -14.49
N TYR A 192 18.95 2.35 -15.79
CA TYR A 192 19.49 3.22 -16.82
C TYR A 192 18.90 4.64 -16.79
N GLU A 193 17.58 4.77 -16.63
CA GLU A 193 16.88 6.05 -16.49
C GLU A 193 17.47 6.87 -15.33
N GLU A 194 17.77 6.24 -14.19
CA GLU A 194 18.39 6.92 -13.05
C GLU A 194 19.86 7.28 -13.31
N LEU A 195 20.63 6.42 -13.99
CA LEU A 195 22.02 6.74 -14.36
C LEU A 195 22.14 7.97 -15.28
N LEU A 196 21.08 8.32 -16.02
CA LEU A 196 21.04 9.55 -16.81
C LEU A 196 21.07 10.81 -15.93
N HIS A 197 20.50 10.73 -14.72
CA HIS A 197 20.36 11.86 -13.80
C HIS A 197 21.55 12.00 -12.82
N ILE A 198 22.46 11.02 -12.76
CA ILE A 198 23.65 11.10 -11.91
C ILE A 198 24.70 12.04 -12.53
N ALA A 199 24.91 13.19 -11.90
CA ALA A 199 25.85 14.21 -12.37
C ALA A 199 27.28 13.68 -12.57
N ALA A 200 27.75 12.78 -11.70
CA ALA A 200 29.07 12.15 -11.81
C ALA A 200 29.24 11.32 -13.11
N LEU A 201 28.15 10.83 -13.69
CA LEU A 201 28.15 10.03 -14.93
C LEU A 201 27.83 10.88 -16.18
N SER A 202 27.63 12.19 -16.04
CA SER A 202 27.20 13.08 -17.13
C SER A 202 28.13 13.08 -18.35
N HIS A 203 29.43 12.81 -18.14
CA HIS A 203 30.45 12.73 -19.18
C HIS A 203 30.44 11.41 -19.97
N LEU A 204 29.73 10.38 -19.51
CA LEU A 204 29.65 9.08 -20.17
C LEU A 204 28.56 9.08 -21.25
N SER A 205 28.81 8.36 -22.35
CA SER A 205 27.81 8.17 -23.40
C SER A 205 26.61 7.37 -22.89
N THR A 206 25.47 7.52 -23.57
CA THR A 206 24.26 6.73 -23.29
C THR A 206 24.47 5.24 -23.46
N SER A 207 25.30 4.83 -24.43
CA SER A 207 25.69 3.42 -24.60
C SER A 207 26.46 2.89 -23.39
N ILE A 208 27.44 3.64 -22.88
CA ILE A 208 28.20 3.24 -21.68
C ILE A 208 27.26 3.16 -20.47
N LYS A 209 26.38 4.14 -20.27
CA LYS A 209 25.39 4.11 -19.17
C LYS A 209 24.47 2.89 -19.26
N ARG A 210 24.08 2.48 -20.47
CA ARG A 210 23.23 1.30 -20.68
C ARG A 210 23.98 0.00 -20.35
N GLU A 211 25.25 -0.12 -20.72
CA GLU A 211 26.10 -1.23 -20.30
C GLU A 211 26.31 -1.23 -18.77
N LEU A 212 26.57 -0.05 -18.17
CA LEU A 212 26.75 0.10 -16.72
C LEU A 212 25.52 -0.36 -15.94
N ALA A 213 24.30 -0.09 -16.40
CA ALA A 213 23.08 -0.51 -15.72
C ALA A 213 23.03 -2.03 -15.47
N SER A 214 23.64 -2.83 -16.35
CA SER A 214 23.69 -4.30 -16.24
C SER A 214 24.69 -4.81 -15.20
N ILE A 215 25.74 -4.05 -14.89
CA ILE A 215 26.86 -4.50 -14.04
C ILE A 215 27.06 -3.69 -12.76
N ILE A 216 26.43 -2.52 -12.64
CA ILE A 216 26.64 -1.62 -11.50
C ILE A 216 26.18 -2.29 -10.19
N VAL A 217 26.99 -2.09 -9.15
CA VAL A 217 26.77 -2.63 -7.80
C VAL A 217 26.44 -1.48 -6.86
N PHE A 218 25.49 -1.71 -5.96
CA PHE A 218 25.17 -0.79 -4.88
C PHE A 218 25.80 -1.27 -3.59
N GLU A 219 26.51 -0.38 -2.92
CA GLU A 219 27.11 -0.61 -1.61
C GLU A 219 26.72 0.52 -0.65
N ALA A 220 26.48 0.16 0.61
CA ALA A 220 26.12 1.10 1.66
C ALA A 220 26.83 0.74 2.97
N HIS A 221 27.34 1.76 3.66
CA HIS A 221 28.03 1.59 4.94
C HIS A 221 27.26 2.34 6.03
N ALA A 222 26.89 1.63 7.10
CA ALA A 222 26.08 2.20 8.17
C ALA A 222 26.86 3.15 9.08
N HIS A 223 28.18 3.02 9.14
CA HIS A 223 29.03 3.76 10.08
C HIS A 223 29.93 4.76 9.37
N ALA A 224 29.87 6.02 9.80
CA ALA A 224 30.83 7.04 9.40
C ALA A 224 32.25 6.65 9.84
N GLY A 225 33.26 6.95 9.02
CA GLY A 225 34.65 6.59 9.30
C GLY A 225 35.06 5.17 8.88
N THR A 226 34.18 4.42 8.20
CA THR A 226 34.53 3.12 7.60
C THR A 226 35.64 3.33 6.55
N VAL A 227 36.79 2.65 6.72
CA VAL A 227 37.88 2.67 5.74
C VAL A 227 37.51 1.74 4.58
N TYR A 228 37.27 2.34 3.41
CA TYR A 228 36.86 1.59 2.21
C TYR A 228 38.04 0.97 1.47
N TRP A 229 39.17 1.67 1.42
CA TRP A 229 40.41 1.20 0.81
C TRP A 229 41.61 1.90 1.48
N ASP A 230 42.68 1.15 1.75
CA ASP A 230 43.91 1.66 2.37
C ASP A 230 45.09 1.47 1.41
N LYS A 231 46.01 2.44 1.37
CA LYS A 231 47.16 2.45 0.45
C LYS A 231 48.21 1.37 0.75
N PHE A 232 48.07 0.67 1.87
CA PHE A 232 49.03 -0.33 2.36
C PHE A 232 48.56 -1.78 2.19
N ASN A 233 47.42 -2.01 1.53
CA ASN A 233 46.92 -3.31 1.06
C ASN A 233 46.54 -3.23 -0.43
#